data_AF-A0A7J8WFJ3-F1
#
_entry.id   AF-A0A7J8WFJ3-F1
#
_cell.length_a   1.000
_cell.length_b   1.000
_cell.length_c   1.000
_cell.angle_alpha   90.00
_cell.angle_beta   90.00
_cell.angle_gamma   90.00
#
_symmetry.space_group_name_H-M   'P 1'
#
loop_
_entity.id
_entity.type
_entity.pdbx_description
1 polymer ?
#
loop_
_entity_poly.entity_id
_entity_poly.type
_entity_poly.pdbx_seq_one_letter_code
_entity_poly.pdbx_strand_id
1 'polypeptide(L)' 'MIVLQGRYTRHKEVINKSFEDETCDRRYDHYLVAWIKKYLSKVIRKNSAKKMIK' A
#
# COMPACT_ATOMS: atom_id res chain seq x y z
N MET A 1 8.95 -2.76 -0.18
CA MET A 1 9.41 -1.35 -0.13
C MET A 1 8.58 -0.59 0.89
N ILE A 2 9.11 0.45 1.55
CA ILE A 2 8.37 1.28 2.51
C ILE A 2 8.41 2.73 2.01
N VAL A 3 7.27 3.41 1.98
CA VAL A 3 7.21 4.84 1.63
C VAL A 3 7.80 5.66 2.76
N LEU A 4 8.82 6.46 2.42
CA LEU A 4 9.55 7.29 3.39
C LEU A 4 8.95 8.67 3.58
N GLN A 5 8.19 9.20 2.61
CA GLN A 5 7.66 10.57 2.65
C GLN A 5 6.25 10.68 2.05
N GLY A 6 5.46 11.65 2.53
CA GLY A 6 4.08 11.88 2.08
C GLY A 6 2.99 11.18 2.92
N ARG A 7 1.75 11.22 2.42
CA ARG A 7 0.54 10.77 3.15
C ARG A 7 0.53 9.26 3.43
N TYR A 8 1.22 8.47 2.63
CA TYR A 8 1.24 7.00 2.71
C TYR A 8 2.49 6.45 3.39
N THR A 9 3.18 7.30 4.16
CA THR A 9 4.36 6.91 4.95
C THR A 9 4.10 5.70 5.84
N ARG A 10 5.10 4.82 5.95
CA ARG A 10 5.06 3.57 6.76
C ARG A 10 4.05 2.50 6.30
N HIS A 11 3.40 2.64 5.14
CA HIS A 11 2.68 1.52 4.54
C HIS A 11 3.67 0.55 3.88
N LYS A 12 3.41 -0.76 4.06
CA LYS A 12 4.06 -1.79 3.27
C LYS A 12 3.34 -1.85 1.94
N GLU A 13 4.09 -1.65 0.88
CA GLU A 13 3.52 -1.58 -0.45
C GLU A 13 4.18 -2.58 -1.39
N VAL A 14 3.42 -2.97 -2.41
CA VAL A 14 3.82 -3.90 -3.46
C VAL A 14 3.90 -3.11 -4.77
N ILE A 15 5.05 -3.20 -5.44
CA ILE A 15 5.26 -2.58 -6.75
C ILE A 15 4.45 -3.38 -7.77
N ASN A 16 3.57 -2.69 -8.50
CA ASN A 16 2.77 -3.32 -9.54
C ASN A 16 3.42 -3.14 -10.92
N LYS A 17 3.97 -1.95 -11.19
CA LYS A 17 4.72 -1.66 -12.41
C LYS A 17 5.78 -0.59 -12.18
N SER A 18 6.96 -0.83 -12.75
CA SER A 18 8.05 0.14 -12.80
C SER A 18 7.99 0.91 -14.11
N PHE A 19 8.14 2.23 -14.05
CA PHE A 19 8.28 3.08 -15.23
C PHE A 19 9.67 3.72 -15.18
N GLU A 20 10.56 3.22 -16.03
CA GLU A 20 11.93 3.72 -16.22
C GLU A 20 12.02 4.65 -17.45
N ASP A 21 10.88 4.95 -18.07
CA ASP A 21 10.80 5.77 -19.27
C ASP A 21 10.43 7.18 -18.85
N GLU A 22 11.34 8.14 -19.05
CA GLU A 22 11.16 9.58 -18.82
C GLU A 22 10.14 10.14 -19.82
N THR A 23 8.89 9.71 -19.69
CA THR A 23 7.77 10.31 -20.36
C THR A 23 7.64 11.76 -19.90
N CYS A 24 7.40 12.67 -20.86
CA CYS A 24 7.49 14.12 -20.66
C CYS A 24 6.64 14.68 -19.50
N ASP A 25 5.65 13.92 -19.03
CA ASP A 25 4.78 14.23 -17.88
C ASP A 25 5.50 14.09 -16.52
N ARG A 26 6.47 13.16 -16.39
CA ARG A 26 7.18 12.88 -15.13
C ARG A 26 8.64 12.49 -15.38
N ARG A 27 9.54 13.45 -15.14
CA ARG A 27 11.00 13.32 -15.29
C ARG A 27 11.70 12.53 -14.16
N TYR A 28 10.98 11.67 -13.46
CA TYR A 28 11.55 10.85 -12.40
C TYR A 28 11.04 9.42 -12.52
N ASP A 29 11.94 8.46 -12.25
CA ASP A 29 11.59 7.06 -12.12
C ASP A 29 10.51 6.91 -11.07
N HIS A 30 9.35 6.43 -11.52
CA HIS A 30 8.20 6.29 -10.67
C HIS A 30 7.60 4.90 -10.82
N TYR A 31 7.03 4.43 -9.73
CA TYR A 31 6.46 3.11 -9.63
C TYR A 31 4.95 3.27 -9.42
N LEU A 32 4.17 2.49 -10.17
CA LEU A 32 2.78 2.26 -9.79
C LEU A 32 2.79 1.27 -8.64
N VAL A 33 2.30 1.72 -7.49
CA VAL A 33 2.37 0.97 -6.25
C VAL A 33 0.97 0.71 -5.72
N ALA A 34 0.73 -0.51 -5.25
CA ALA A 34 -0.48 -0.90 -4.55
C ALA A 34 -0.19 -1.14 -3.06
N TRP A 35 -1.06 -0.67 -2.18
CA TRP A 35 -0.91 -0.86 -0.74
C TRP A 35 -2.25 -1.18 -0.08
N ILE A 36 -2.16 -1.66 1.16
CA ILE A 36 -3.32 -1.88 2.02
C ILE A 36 -3.55 -0.62 2.85
N LYS A 37 -4.69 0.07 2.63
CA LYS A 37 -5.03 1.33 3.32
C LYS A 37 -5.22 1.16 4.83
N LYS A 38 -5.79 0.04 5.27
CA LYS A 38 -5.99 -0.28 6.69
C LYS A 38 -5.56 -1.73 6.91
N TYR A 39 -4.55 -1.92 7.75
CA TYR A 39 -4.19 -3.27 8.16
C TYR A 39 -5.34 -3.93 8.91
N LEU A 40 -5.55 -5.22 8.65
CA LEU A 40 -6.56 -5.99 9.33
C LEU A 40 -6.33 -5.93 10.84
N SER A 41 -7.41 -5.69 11.57
CA SER A 41 -7.36 -5.72 13.03
C SER A 41 -7.13 -7.16 13.49
N LYS A 42 -6.47 -7.33 14.64
CA LYS A 42 -6.16 -8.65 15.19
C LYS A 42 -7.44 -9.47 15.35
N VAL A 43 -7.53 -10.56 14.60
CA VAL A 43 -8.64 -11.51 14.70
C VAL A 43 -8.30 -12.52 15.81
N ILE A 44 -9.20 -12.67 16.78
CA ILE A 44 -9.08 -13.63 17.89
C ILE A 44 -10.25 -14.61 17.84
N ARG A 45 -10.05 -15.85 18.32
CA ARG A 45 -11.09 -16.91 18.33
C ARG A 45 -12.38 -16.50 19.06
N LYS A 46 -12.30 -15.54 19.99
CA LYS A 46 -13.44 -15.01 20.75
C LYS A 46 -14.30 -14.01 19.95
N ASN A 47 -13.86 -13.55 18.78
CA ASN A 47 -14.63 -12.60 17.98
C ASN A 47 -15.82 -13.32 17.31
N SER A 48 -16.98 -12.65 17.29
CA SER A 48 -18.13 -13.11 16.52
C SER A 48 -17.90 -12.93 15.02
N ALA A 49 -18.56 -13.74 14.18
CA ALA A 49 -18.39 -13.69 12.71
C ALA A 49 -18.64 -12.29 12.13
N LYS A 50 -19.64 -11.57 12.65
CA LYS A 50 -19.95 -10.17 12.25
C LYS A 50 -18.81 -9.19 12.53
N LYS A 51 -18.01 -9.46 13.58
CA LYS A 51 -16.86 -8.63 13.97
C LYS A 51 -15.58 -9.00 13.20
N MET A 52 -15.49 -10.22 12.66
CA MET A 52 -14.33 -10.67 11.88
C MET A 52 -14.30 -10.08 10.46
N ILE A 53 -15.47 -9.84 9.88
CA ILE A 53 -15.61 -9.33 8.50
C ILE A 53 -15.43 -7.80 8.44
N LYS A 54 -15.55 -7.12 9.58
CA LYS A 54 -15.51 -5.65 9.70
C LYS A 54 -14.10 -5.13 10.00
#